data_AF-A0A2E3LW55-F1
#
_entry.id   AF-A0A2E3LW55-F1
#
_cell.length_a   1.000
_cell.length_b   1.000
_cell.length_c   1.000
_cell.angle_alpha   90.00
_cell.angle_beta   90.00
_cell.angle_gamma   90.00
#
_symmetry.space_group_name_H-M   'P 1'
#
loop_
_entity.id
_entity.type
_entity.pdbx_description
1 polymer ?
#
loop_
_entity_poly.entity_id
_entity_poly.type
_entity_poly.pdbx_seq_one_letter_code
_entity_poly.pdbx_strand_id
1 'polypeptide(L)'
;MIHSLQHTPYAKFISTTHVENRLREIFDENPLFWKEKVPDWNEEGWQKKLKEQKHLDLSIKTENGPKCVLKRIEELAYLLDSCPSLNSLSLKGCKNIFFLRLVSNKNPKLIHLNLSSSILPKCEGGLLDRFSKLKYLDISDSQLDDEWLPCIYSLKNLEQLNLSNNQFTDKGLPDLLGRLHKLKSLNLSSCNAVTHRALKPLLFSKSIRSLNIQDCAVTKEINKTIRLLRRFNNLESLIIGSASIKLEKSSKSKSVLFKLKRFVRKNSLESQCLKFPHLQKLFVNGKVIVIKK
;
A
#
# COMPACT_ATOMS: atom_id res chain seq x y z
N MET A 1 26.00 -25.11 -9.26
CA MET A 1 26.97 -24.08 -8.83
C MET A 1 26.33 -23.17 -7.77
N ILE A 2 26.08 -23.71 -6.57
CA ILE A 2 25.64 -22.96 -5.38
C ILE A 2 26.70 -23.23 -4.31
N HIS A 3 27.84 -22.57 -4.46
CA HIS A 3 28.96 -22.60 -3.51
C HIS A 3 29.92 -21.46 -3.88
N SER A 4 29.58 -20.20 -3.58
CA SER A 4 30.57 -19.09 -3.61
C SER A 4 30.08 -17.70 -3.13
N LEU A 5 29.01 -17.58 -2.35
CA LEU A 5 28.61 -16.28 -1.76
C LEU A 5 28.86 -16.15 -0.25
N GLN A 6 29.73 -16.99 0.32
CA GLN A 6 30.13 -16.90 1.73
C GLN A 6 31.37 -16.03 2.00
N HIS A 7 31.98 -15.41 0.99
CA HIS A 7 33.12 -14.52 1.21
C HIS A 7 33.02 -13.26 0.33
N THR A 8 32.27 -12.26 0.80
CA THR A 8 32.50 -10.87 0.41
C THR A 8 33.18 -10.12 1.57
N PRO A 9 34.26 -9.34 1.35
CA PRO A 9 35.06 -8.71 2.42
C PRO A 9 34.39 -7.50 3.08
N TYR A 10 33.07 -7.33 2.93
CA TYR A 10 32.34 -6.17 3.46
C TYR A 10 31.85 -6.35 4.90
N ALA A 11 32.11 -7.50 5.53
CA ALA A 11 31.95 -7.68 6.97
C ALA A 11 33.14 -7.08 7.73
N LYS A 12 33.30 -5.75 7.68
CA LYS A 12 34.03 -5.07 8.76
C LYS A 12 33.21 -5.30 10.03
N PHE A 13 33.80 -5.97 11.01
CA PHE A 13 33.28 -6.16 12.36
C PHE A 13 32.90 -4.81 12.98
N ILE A 14 31.68 -4.32 12.70
CA ILE A 14 30.99 -3.49 13.66
C ILE A 14 30.54 -4.50 14.72
N SER A 15 31.08 -4.38 15.93
CA SER A 15 30.62 -5.17 17.07
C SER A 15 29.08 -5.13 17.10
N THR A 16 28.45 -6.30 17.22
CA THR A 16 26.98 -6.42 17.38
C THR A 16 26.47 -5.47 18.47
N THR A 17 27.27 -5.24 19.51
CA THR A 17 27.03 -4.28 20.60
C THR A 17 26.89 -2.83 20.11
N HIS A 18 27.66 -2.38 19.10
CA HIS A 18 27.53 -1.02 18.57
C HIS A 18 26.25 -0.83 17.76
N VAL A 19 25.86 -1.81 16.95
CA VAL A 19 24.58 -1.78 16.21
C VAL A 19 23.42 -1.78 17.21
N GLU A 20 23.50 -2.64 18.23
CA GLU A 20 22.49 -2.77 19.26
C GLU A 20 22.33 -1.51 20.10
N ASN A 21 23.42 -0.91 20.60
CA ASN A 21 23.36 0.33 21.36
C ASN A 21 22.71 1.46 20.56
N ARG A 22 23.07 1.59 19.29
CA ARG A 22 22.46 2.60 18.42
C ARG A 22 20.99 2.33 18.13
N LEU A 23 20.60 1.07 17.98
CA LEU A 23 19.18 0.71 17.86
C LEU A 23 18.42 1.04 19.15
N ARG A 24 19.00 0.81 20.33
CA ARG A 24 18.39 1.21 21.60
C ARG A 24 18.16 2.72 21.66
N GLU A 25 19.19 3.52 21.35
CA GLU A 25 19.08 4.98 21.27
C GLU A 25 17.94 5.42 20.33
N ILE A 26 17.89 4.87 19.11
CA ILE A 26 16.82 5.17 18.14
C ILE A 26 15.44 4.86 18.71
N PHE A 27 15.29 3.72 19.39
CA PHE A 27 14.00 3.27 19.91
C PHE A 27 13.59 4.01 21.18
N ASP A 28 14.55 4.46 21.99
CA ASP A 28 14.31 5.28 23.18
C ASP A 28 13.88 6.71 22.79
N GLU A 29 14.49 7.29 21.74
CA GLU A 29 14.07 8.57 21.15
C GLU A 29 12.69 8.51 20.50
N ASN A 30 12.23 7.30 20.15
CA ASN A 30 10.99 7.08 19.40
C ASN A 30 10.11 6.02 20.10
N PRO A 31 9.57 6.33 21.30
CA PRO A 31 8.85 5.36 22.12
C PRO A 31 7.59 4.80 21.44
N LEU A 32 7.10 5.43 20.37
CA LEU A 32 6.00 4.90 19.53
C LEU A 32 6.36 3.58 18.83
N PHE A 33 7.64 3.24 18.70
CA PHE A 33 8.07 1.93 18.22
C PHE A 33 7.77 0.82 19.22
N TRP A 34 7.58 1.19 20.49
CA TRP A 34 7.07 0.32 21.53
C TRP A 34 5.61 0.64 21.80
N LYS A 35 4.76 -0.38 21.89
CA LYS A 35 3.37 -0.16 22.33
C LYS A 35 3.27 0.32 23.79
N GLU A 36 4.34 0.18 24.56
CA GLU A 36 4.41 0.51 25.98
C GLU A 36 5.78 1.11 26.31
N LYS A 37 5.80 2.10 27.21
CA LYS A 37 7.04 2.73 27.71
C LYS A 37 7.83 1.69 28.49
N VAL A 38 9.09 1.46 28.14
CA VAL A 38 9.91 0.43 28.79
C VAL A 38 10.94 1.10 29.71
N PRO A 39 11.02 0.76 31.01
CA PRO A 39 12.08 1.22 31.89
C PRO A 39 13.31 0.30 31.80
N ASP A 40 14.50 0.89 31.63
CA ASP A 40 15.85 0.33 31.76
C ASP A 40 16.12 -1.05 31.13
N TRP A 41 16.55 -1.06 29.86
CA TRP A 41 16.97 -2.28 29.17
C TRP A 41 18.37 -2.75 29.62
N ASN A 42 18.42 -3.87 30.34
CA ASN A 42 19.57 -4.77 30.21
C ASN A 42 19.46 -5.58 28.89
N GLU A 43 20.55 -6.25 28.48
CA GLU A 43 20.61 -6.94 27.18
C GLU A 43 19.54 -8.02 27.00
N GLU A 44 19.24 -8.77 28.05
CA GLU A 44 18.20 -9.81 28.02
C GLU A 44 16.80 -9.24 27.76
N GLY A 45 16.47 -8.12 28.39
CA GLY A 45 15.19 -7.46 28.18
C GLY A 45 15.02 -7.04 26.71
N TRP A 46 16.03 -6.37 26.15
CA TRP A 46 15.99 -5.86 24.77
C TRP A 46 15.74 -7.01 23.78
N GLN A 47 16.51 -8.10 23.90
CA GLN A 47 16.36 -9.28 23.06
C GLN A 47 14.99 -9.93 23.20
N LYS A 48 14.47 -10.04 24.44
CA LYS A 48 13.14 -10.60 24.69
C LYS A 48 12.06 -9.79 23.97
N LYS A 49 12.14 -8.46 24.03
CA LYS A 49 11.14 -7.59 23.41
C LYS A 49 11.17 -7.63 21.89
N LEU A 50 12.36 -7.69 21.29
CA LEU A 50 12.50 -7.90 19.84
C LEU A 50 11.86 -9.21 19.39
N LYS A 51 12.05 -10.30 20.16
CA LYS A 51 11.46 -11.61 19.86
C LYS A 51 9.93 -11.59 19.86
N GLU A 52 9.33 -10.77 20.71
CA GLU A 52 7.88 -10.59 20.82
C GLU A 52 7.30 -9.64 19.75
N GLN A 53 8.14 -8.86 19.06
CA GLN A 53 7.67 -7.89 18.07
C GLN A 53 6.98 -8.58 16.88
N LYS A 54 5.70 -8.26 16.72
CA LYS A 54 4.88 -8.63 15.56
C LYS A 54 4.83 -7.52 14.52
N HIS A 55 4.93 -6.28 14.97
CA HIS A 55 4.83 -5.09 14.14
C HIS A 55 6.03 -4.20 14.43
N LEU A 56 6.71 -3.77 13.37
CA LEU A 56 7.82 -2.86 13.46
C LEU A 56 7.62 -1.73 12.46
N ASP A 57 7.44 -0.52 12.95
CA ASP A 57 7.47 0.68 12.12
C ASP A 57 8.78 1.40 12.38
N LEU A 58 9.58 1.59 11.35
CA LEU A 58 10.89 2.23 11.43
C LEU A 58 10.85 3.63 10.83
N SER A 59 9.66 4.23 10.76
CA SER A 59 9.46 5.58 10.22
C SER A 59 9.10 6.58 11.31
N ILE A 60 9.67 7.78 11.19
CA ILE A 60 9.35 8.95 11.99
C ILE A 60 8.73 10.03 11.11
N LYS A 61 7.91 10.89 11.71
CA LYS A 61 7.34 12.05 11.03
C LYS A 61 8.30 13.22 11.15
N THR A 62 8.67 13.84 10.04
CA THR A 62 9.48 15.07 10.00
C THR A 62 8.74 16.17 9.24
N GLU A 63 9.22 17.41 9.31
CA GLU A 63 8.69 18.53 8.53
C GLU A 63 8.76 18.28 7.02
N ASN A 64 9.80 17.58 6.56
CA ASN A 64 10.03 17.23 5.16
C ASN A 64 9.37 15.89 4.77
N GLY A 65 8.39 15.42 5.53
CA GLY A 65 7.70 14.16 5.31
C GLY A 65 8.23 13.01 6.17
N PRO A 66 7.78 11.77 5.90
CA PRO A 66 8.21 10.61 6.66
C PRO A 66 9.68 10.29 6.39
N LYS A 67 10.40 9.87 7.42
CA LYS A 67 11.81 9.47 7.32
C LYS A 67 12.02 8.16 8.04
N CYS A 68 12.71 7.25 7.38
CA CYS A 68 13.17 6.01 7.97
C CYS A 68 14.33 6.27 8.94
N VAL A 69 14.27 5.69 10.14
CA VAL A 69 15.29 5.89 11.18
C VAL A 69 16.58 5.13 10.90
N LEU A 70 16.50 4.06 10.13
CA LEU A 70 17.65 3.26 9.77
C LEU A 70 18.56 4.01 8.80
N LYS A 71 19.85 4.07 9.13
CA LYS A 71 20.87 4.67 8.26
C LYS A 71 21.81 3.61 7.66
N ARG A 72 21.83 2.41 8.23
CA ARG A 72 22.76 1.34 7.85
C ARG A 72 22.01 0.02 7.61
N ILE A 73 22.53 -0.79 6.69
CA ILE A 73 21.92 -2.08 6.33
C ILE A 73 22.04 -3.10 7.46
N GLU A 74 23.11 -3.02 8.25
CA GLU A 74 23.41 -3.90 9.38
C GLU A 74 22.36 -3.76 10.49
N GLU A 75 21.83 -2.54 10.69
CA GLU A 75 20.73 -2.27 11.63
C GLU A 75 19.46 -3.02 11.22
N LEU A 76 19.13 -2.99 9.93
CA LEU A 76 17.98 -3.72 9.41
C LEU A 76 18.21 -5.23 9.52
N ALA A 77 19.38 -5.71 9.10
CA ALA A 77 19.71 -7.13 9.14
C ALA A 77 19.56 -7.68 10.57
N TYR A 78 20.11 -6.97 11.54
CA TYR A 78 20.02 -7.32 12.97
C TYR A 78 18.56 -7.36 13.45
N LEU A 79 17.75 -6.34 13.13
CA LEU A 79 16.34 -6.30 13.53
C LEU A 79 15.55 -7.46 12.92
N LEU A 80 15.79 -7.77 11.64
CA LEU A 80 15.12 -8.87 10.95
C LEU A 80 15.45 -10.24 11.54
N ASP A 81 16.71 -10.44 11.96
CA ASP A 81 17.16 -11.67 12.63
C ASP A 81 16.63 -11.78 14.07
N SER A 82 16.53 -10.65 14.77
CA SER A 82 16.11 -10.58 16.17
C SER A 82 14.59 -10.59 16.37
N CYS A 83 13.80 -10.41 15.31
CA CYS A 83 12.34 -10.39 15.35
C CYS A 83 11.69 -11.61 14.65
N PRO A 84 11.81 -12.84 15.18
CA PRO A 84 11.19 -14.02 14.60
C PRO A 84 9.66 -13.95 14.55
N SER A 85 8.98 -13.15 15.36
CA SER A 85 7.51 -13.06 15.36
C SER A 85 6.95 -12.04 14.35
N LEU A 86 7.82 -11.36 13.60
CA LEU A 86 7.45 -10.23 12.76
C LEU A 86 6.49 -10.64 11.63
N ASN A 87 5.34 -9.95 11.57
CA ASN A 87 4.34 -10.11 10.52
C ASN A 87 4.05 -8.81 9.76
N SER A 88 4.52 -7.67 10.29
CA SER A 88 4.28 -6.35 9.72
C SER A 88 5.54 -5.51 9.84
N LEU A 89 6.01 -4.98 8.73
CA LEU A 89 7.17 -4.11 8.68
C LEU A 89 6.84 -2.84 7.90
N SER A 90 7.19 -1.69 8.46
CA SER A 90 7.16 -0.40 7.76
C SER A 90 8.57 0.15 7.64
N LEU A 91 9.01 0.30 6.39
CA LEU A 91 10.23 0.96 5.93
C LEU A 91 9.87 2.27 5.21
N LYS A 92 8.80 2.92 5.65
CA LYS A 92 8.31 4.16 5.06
C LYS A 92 9.37 5.27 5.17
N GLY A 93 9.56 6.03 4.10
CA GLY A 93 10.53 7.13 4.10
C GLY A 93 11.99 6.67 4.01
N CYS A 94 12.29 5.42 3.65
CA CYS A 94 13.68 4.98 3.49
C CYS A 94 14.19 5.46 2.12
N LYS A 95 15.24 6.27 2.13
CA LYS A 95 15.85 6.85 0.92
C LYS A 95 16.72 5.87 0.12
N ASN A 96 16.99 4.70 0.68
CA ASN A 96 17.82 3.70 0.05
C ASN A 96 17.37 2.30 0.51
N ILE A 97 16.58 1.62 -0.32
CA ILE A 97 16.15 0.23 -0.07
C ILE A 97 16.71 -0.72 -1.15
N PHE A 98 17.99 -0.57 -1.54
CA PHE A 98 18.64 -1.55 -2.43
C PHE A 98 18.66 -2.96 -1.81
N PHE A 99 18.57 -3.06 -0.48
CA PHE A 99 18.53 -4.30 0.27
C PHE A 99 17.12 -4.87 0.47
N LEU A 100 16.09 -4.44 -0.29
CA LEU A 100 14.74 -4.99 -0.14
C LEU A 100 14.70 -6.52 -0.31
N ARG A 101 15.61 -7.05 -1.15
CA ARG A 101 15.84 -8.50 -1.30
C ARG A 101 16.18 -9.18 0.04
N LEU A 102 16.97 -8.53 0.90
CA LEU A 102 17.30 -9.02 2.24
C LEU A 102 16.04 -9.23 3.09
N VAL A 103 15.12 -8.26 3.07
CA VAL A 103 13.84 -8.34 3.79
C VAL A 103 13.03 -9.53 3.32
N SER A 104 12.92 -9.72 2.00
CA SER A 104 12.19 -10.85 1.42
C SER A 104 12.83 -12.20 1.78
N ASN A 105 14.15 -12.25 1.91
CA ASN A 105 14.90 -13.46 2.26
C ASN A 105 14.77 -13.82 3.75
N LYS A 106 14.91 -12.85 4.65
CA LYS A 106 14.90 -13.08 6.10
C LYS A 106 13.49 -13.22 6.67
N ASN A 107 12.50 -12.53 6.09
CA ASN A 107 11.12 -12.52 6.61
C ASN A 107 10.08 -12.83 5.52
N PRO A 108 10.16 -13.99 4.83
CA PRO A 108 9.22 -14.38 3.76
C PRO A 108 7.77 -14.54 4.25
N LYS A 109 7.58 -14.61 5.57
CA LYS A 109 6.29 -14.75 6.25
C LYS A 109 5.55 -13.44 6.53
N LEU A 110 6.14 -12.28 6.19
CA LEU A 110 5.47 -10.99 6.37
C LEU A 110 4.08 -11.00 5.71
N ILE A 111 3.14 -10.38 6.40
CA ILE A 111 1.74 -10.22 5.98
C ILE A 111 1.52 -8.77 5.51
N HIS A 112 2.15 -7.80 6.17
CA HIS A 112 2.05 -6.38 5.85
C HIS A 112 3.43 -5.79 5.61
N LEU A 113 3.58 -5.08 4.48
CA LEU A 113 4.79 -4.36 4.14
C LEU A 113 4.43 -2.95 3.68
N ASN A 114 5.01 -1.94 4.34
CA ASN A 114 4.87 -0.55 3.95
C ASN A 114 6.23 -0.01 3.51
N LEU A 115 6.31 0.40 2.24
CA LEU A 115 7.47 1.02 1.60
C LEU A 115 7.12 2.42 1.07
N SER A 116 6.01 3.01 1.51
CA SER A 116 5.56 4.32 1.02
C SER A 116 6.61 5.41 1.23
N SER A 117 6.56 6.46 0.41
CA SER A 117 7.46 7.62 0.48
C SER A 117 8.95 7.23 0.44
N SER A 118 9.28 6.10 -0.17
CA SER A 118 10.65 5.55 -0.22
C SER A 118 11.21 5.53 -1.64
N ILE A 119 12.53 5.56 -1.76
CA ILE A 119 13.23 5.39 -3.04
C ILE A 119 13.49 3.90 -3.23
N LEU A 120 12.76 3.30 -4.15
CA LEU A 120 12.84 1.87 -4.46
C LEU A 120 13.80 1.63 -5.62
N PRO A 121 14.53 0.50 -5.62
CA PRO A 121 15.38 0.15 -6.75
C PRO A 121 14.55 -0.10 -8.00
N LYS A 122 15.20 -0.01 -9.16
CA LYS A 122 14.60 -0.43 -10.43
C LYS A 122 14.12 -1.88 -10.31
N CYS A 123 13.04 -2.20 -11.01
CA CYS A 123 12.53 -3.56 -10.99
C CYS A 123 13.44 -4.50 -11.78
N GLU A 124 14.15 -5.40 -11.08
CA GLU A 124 15.04 -6.40 -11.68
C GLU A 124 14.44 -7.83 -11.68
N GLY A 125 13.12 -7.94 -11.41
CA GLY A 125 12.48 -9.23 -11.16
C GLY A 125 12.97 -9.85 -9.84
N GLY A 126 12.20 -10.75 -9.23
CA GLY A 126 12.65 -11.42 -8.02
C GLY A 126 12.55 -10.60 -6.72
N LEU A 127 12.55 -9.27 -6.76
CA LEU A 127 12.75 -8.42 -5.58
C LEU A 127 11.84 -8.76 -4.39
N LEU A 128 10.58 -9.11 -4.67
CA LEU A 128 9.55 -9.40 -3.66
C LEU A 128 9.06 -10.86 -3.70
N ASP A 129 9.64 -11.72 -4.53
CA ASP A 129 9.09 -13.04 -4.87
C ASP A 129 9.01 -14.01 -3.69
N ARG A 130 9.82 -13.79 -2.64
CA ARG A 130 9.86 -14.65 -1.46
C ARG A 130 8.72 -14.38 -0.49
N PHE A 131 7.99 -13.27 -0.65
CA PHE A 131 6.89 -12.89 0.23
C PHE A 131 5.62 -13.72 -0.04
N SER A 132 5.67 -14.99 0.36
CA SER A 132 4.61 -15.97 0.14
C SER A 132 3.32 -15.67 0.89
N LYS A 133 3.37 -14.92 2.01
CA LYS A 133 2.20 -14.64 2.88
C LYS A 133 1.72 -13.19 2.82
N LEU A 134 2.31 -12.35 1.98
CA LEU A 134 2.00 -10.92 1.96
C LEU A 134 0.57 -10.67 1.47
N LYS A 135 -0.18 -9.92 2.27
CA LYS A 135 -1.58 -9.55 2.03
C LYS A 135 -1.76 -8.06 1.82
N TYR A 136 -0.88 -7.25 2.42
CA TYR A 136 -0.91 -5.79 2.30
C TYR A 136 0.44 -5.28 1.83
N LEU A 137 0.42 -4.46 0.79
CA LEU A 137 1.60 -3.75 0.29
C LEU A 137 1.24 -2.28 0.06
N ASP A 138 2.06 -1.40 0.62
CA ASP A 138 2.01 0.03 0.34
C ASP A 138 3.32 0.48 -0.32
N ILE A 139 3.21 0.98 -1.56
CA ILE A 139 4.30 1.58 -2.34
C ILE A 139 3.89 2.97 -2.84
N SER A 140 2.99 3.63 -2.11
CA SER A 140 2.52 4.96 -2.47
C SER A 140 3.63 6.00 -2.33
N ASP A 141 3.54 7.08 -3.11
CA ASP A 141 4.46 8.23 -3.00
C ASP A 141 5.94 7.86 -3.24
N SER A 142 6.20 6.95 -4.18
CA SER A 142 7.55 6.40 -4.44
C SER A 142 8.08 6.69 -5.84
N GLN A 143 7.43 7.63 -6.55
CA GLN A 143 7.80 8.03 -7.93
C GLN A 143 7.83 6.86 -8.93
N LEU A 144 7.06 5.80 -8.69
CA LEU A 144 7.03 4.59 -9.52
C LEU A 144 6.16 4.77 -10.76
N ASP A 145 6.42 3.98 -11.79
CA ASP A 145 5.63 3.89 -13.02
C ASP A 145 5.30 2.42 -13.36
N ASP A 146 4.67 2.22 -14.53
CA ASP A 146 4.24 0.89 -14.98
C ASP A 146 5.38 -0.13 -15.11
N GLU A 147 6.64 0.30 -15.31
CA GLU A 147 7.80 -0.59 -15.41
C GLU A 147 8.13 -1.29 -14.10
N TRP A 148 7.63 -0.76 -12.96
CA TRP A 148 7.86 -1.35 -11.65
C TRP A 148 6.87 -2.46 -11.28
N LEU A 149 5.69 -2.49 -11.91
CA LEU A 149 4.63 -3.48 -11.60
C LEU A 149 5.06 -4.96 -11.71
N PRO A 150 5.96 -5.36 -12.62
CA PRO A 150 6.49 -6.72 -12.64
C PRO A 150 7.03 -7.22 -11.30
N CYS A 151 7.54 -6.33 -10.44
CA CYS A 151 8.10 -6.70 -9.14
C CYS A 151 7.07 -7.19 -8.13
N ILE A 152 5.78 -6.94 -8.36
CA ILE A 152 4.69 -7.38 -7.47
C ILE A 152 3.84 -8.50 -8.07
N TYR A 153 4.11 -8.94 -9.29
CA TYR A 153 3.31 -9.97 -9.97
C TYR A 153 3.38 -11.36 -9.32
N SER A 154 4.42 -11.63 -8.55
CA SER A 154 4.61 -12.86 -7.78
C SER A 154 3.79 -12.90 -6.48
N LEU A 155 3.24 -11.77 -6.03
CA LEU A 155 2.52 -11.63 -4.75
C LEU A 155 1.08 -12.16 -4.84
N LYS A 156 0.90 -13.47 -5.09
CA LYS A 156 -0.40 -14.10 -5.37
C LYS A 156 -1.40 -14.06 -4.19
N ASN A 157 -0.92 -13.77 -2.99
CA ASN A 157 -1.75 -13.64 -1.78
C ASN A 157 -2.14 -12.20 -1.45
N LEU A 158 -1.73 -11.22 -2.27
CA LEU A 158 -2.01 -9.82 -2.00
C LEU A 158 -3.51 -9.53 -2.05
N GLU A 159 -4.03 -8.94 -0.98
CA GLU A 159 -5.44 -8.58 -0.81
C GLU A 159 -5.65 -7.06 -0.85
N GLN A 160 -4.65 -6.28 -0.47
CA GLN A 160 -4.69 -4.82 -0.43
C GLN A 160 -3.40 -4.24 -1.01
N LEU A 161 -3.54 -3.32 -1.96
CA LEU A 161 -2.44 -2.66 -2.63
C LEU A 161 -2.68 -1.16 -2.70
N ASN A 162 -1.71 -0.40 -2.21
CA ASN A 162 -1.69 1.06 -2.31
C ASN A 162 -0.62 1.51 -3.30
N LEU A 163 -1.07 2.06 -4.43
CA LEU A 163 -0.25 2.62 -5.51
C LEU A 163 -0.36 4.16 -5.58
N SER A 164 -1.06 4.80 -4.65
CA SER A 164 -1.39 6.22 -4.77
C SER A 164 -0.17 7.12 -4.89
N ASN A 165 -0.34 8.29 -5.49
CA ASN A 165 0.71 9.30 -5.66
C ASN A 165 1.96 8.77 -6.40
N ASN A 166 1.72 8.05 -7.50
CA ASN A 166 2.75 7.54 -8.39
C ASN A 166 2.39 7.90 -9.85
N GLN A 167 3.22 7.46 -10.80
CA GLN A 167 3.15 7.78 -12.22
C GLN A 167 2.57 6.62 -13.06
N PHE A 168 1.82 5.70 -12.43
CA PHE A 168 1.15 4.61 -13.13
C PHE A 168 0.13 5.12 -14.15
N THR A 169 -0.02 4.37 -15.25
CA THR A 169 -0.88 4.75 -16.38
C THR A 169 -1.89 3.65 -16.73
N ASP A 170 -2.66 3.87 -17.79
CA ASP A 170 -3.57 2.86 -18.35
C ASP A 170 -2.87 1.55 -18.76
N LYS A 171 -1.56 1.58 -19.05
CA LYS A 171 -0.81 0.44 -19.58
C LYS A 171 -0.54 -0.63 -18.52
N GLY A 172 -0.26 -0.25 -17.28
CA GLY A 172 0.15 -1.18 -16.23
C GLY A 172 -0.99 -1.97 -15.57
N LEU A 173 -2.18 -1.36 -15.46
CA LEU A 173 -3.29 -1.96 -14.69
C LEU A 173 -3.88 -3.27 -15.23
N PRO A 174 -4.01 -3.50 -16.56
CA PRO A 174 -4.55 -4.76 -17.07
C PRO A 174 -3.79 -5.98 -16.56
N ASP A 175 -2.46 -5.96 -16.64
CA ASP A 175 -1.60 -7.05 -16.19
C ASP A 175 -1.62 -7.21 -14.67
N LEU A 176 -1.59 -6.10 -13.93
CA LEU A 176 -1.71 -6.11 -12.47
C LEU A 176 -2.98 -6.85 -12.02
N LEU A 177 -4.12 -6.49 -12.60
CA LEU A 177 -5.43 -7.07 -12.27
C LEU A 177 -5.57 -8.51 -12.79
N GLY A 178 -4.94 -8.81 -13.92
CA GLY A 178 -4.87 -10.15 -14.50
C GLY A 178 -3.98 -11.11 -13.71
N ARG A 179 -3.07 -10.63 -12.85
CA ARG A 179 -2.12 -11.47 -12.10
C ARG A 179 -2.40 -11.58 -10.61
N LEU A 180 -3.04 -10.57 -10.01
CA LEU A 180 -3.33 -10.48 -8.58
C LEU A 180 -4.79 -10.85 -8.27
N HIS A 181 -5.15 -12.12 -8.50
CA HIS A 181 -6.53 -12.60 -8.40
C HIS A 181 -7.15 -12.55 -6.99
N LYS A 182 -6.36 -12.35 -5.93
CA LYS A 182 -6.86 -12.18 -4.56
C LYS A 182 -7.01 -10.72 -4.14
N LEU A 183 -6.66 -9.77 -5.01
CA LEU A 183 -6.68 -8.35 -4.69
C LEU A 183 -8.13 -7.88 -4.50
N LYS A 184 -8.43 -7.38 -3.31
CA LYS A 184 -9.75 -6.89 -2.88
C LYS A 184 -9.79 -5.37 -2.82
N SER A 185 -8.70 -4.72 -2.43
CA SER A 185 -8.61 -3.26 -2.31
C SER A 185 -7.46 -2.73 -3.14
N LEU A 186 -7.75 -1.76 -4.01
CA LEU A 186 -6.76 -1.07 -4.82
C LEU A 186 -6.92 0.45 -4.65
N ASN A 187 -5.84 1.10 -4.25
CA ASN A 187 -5.78 2.56 -4.20
C ASN A 187 -4.86 3.09 -5.31
N LEU A 188 -5.42 3.90 -6.20
CA LEU A 188 -4.76 4.59 -7.31
C LEU A 188 -4.81 6.10 -7.16
N SER A 189 -5.24 6.65 -6.00
CA SER A 189 -5.47 8.08 -5.88
C SER A 189 -4.25 8.91 -6.27
N SER A 190 -4.46 10.04 -6.92
CA SER A 190 -3.39 10.91 -7.44
C SER A 190 -2.49 10.27 -8.52
N CYS A 191 -2.88 9.13 -9.13
CA CYS A 191 -2.25 8.63 -10.35
C CYS A 191 -2.83 9.37 -11.56
N ASN A 192 -2.24 10.51 -11.90
CA ASN A 192 -2.82 11.48 -12.84
C ASN A 192 -2.97 10.96 -14.27
N ALA A 193 -2.18 9.95 -14.68
CA ALA A 193 -2.24 9.36 -16.02
C ALA A 193 -3.26 8.21 -16.15
N VAL A 194 -3.93 7.82 -15.06
CA VAL A 194 -4.98 6.79 -15.08
C VAL A 194 -6.28 7.39 -15.60
N THR A 195 -6.75 6.89 -16.75
CA THR A 195 -8.01 7.29 -17.39
C THR A 195 -9.10 6.24 -17.23
N HIS A 196 -10.27 6.46 -17.82
CA HIS A 196 -11.36 5.48 -17.81
C HIS A 196 -10.97 4.16 -18.51
N ARG A 197 -9.97 4.16 -19.40
CA ARG A 197 -9.54 2.96 -20.13
C ARG A 197 -8.87 1.95 -19.19
N ALA A 198 -8.07 2.43 -18.23
CA ALA A 198 -7.46 1.64 -17.16
C ALA A 198 -8.45 0.77 -16.36
N LEU A 199 -9.72 1.21 -16.27
CA LEU A 199 -10.72 0.55 -15.45
C LEU A 199 -11.46 -0.58 -16.18
N LYS A 200 -11.30 -0.72 -17.50
CA LYS A 200 -11.96 -1.79 -18.26
C LYS A 200 -11.65 -3.21 -17.74
N PRO A 201 -10.40 -3.56 -17.38
CA PRO A 201 -10.10 -4.89 -16.84
C PRO A 201 -10.80 -5.19 -15.51
N LEU A 202 -11.11 -4.16 -14.70
CA LEU A 202 -11.83 -4.34 -13.45
C LEU A 202 -13.25 -4.88 -13.64
N LEU A 203 -13.85 -4.72 -14.84
CA LEU A 203 -15.14 -5.32 -15.19
C LEU A 203 -15.14 -6.84 -15.05
N PHE A 204 -13.98 -7.46 -15.28
CA PHE A 204 -13.79 -8.90 -15.23
C PHE A 204 -13.18 -9.37 -13.91
N SER A 205 -12.82 -8.43 -13.02
CA SER A 205 -12.24 -8.77 -11.72
C SER A 205 -13.30 -9.41 -10.82
N LYS A 206 -13.00 -10.65 -10.39
CA LYS A 206 -13.85 -11.39 -9.44
C LYS A 206 -13.56 -11.03 -7.98
N SER A 207 -12.43 -10.37 -7.69
CA SER A 207 -11.90 -10.17 -6.34
C SER A 207 -11.98 -8.73 -5.84
N ILE A 208 -11.89 -7.73 -6.71
CA ILE A 208 -11.90 -6.32 -6.28
C ILE A 208 -13.25 -5.97 -5.65
N ARG A 209 -13.19 -5.31 -4.49
CA ARG A 209 -14.30 -4.83 -3.68
C ARG A 209 -14.18 -3.35 -3.35
N SER A 210 -12.96 -2.83 -3.23
CA SER A 210 -12.70 -1.43 -2.92
C SER A 210 -11.76 -0.83 -3.95
N LEU A 211 -12.15 0.33 -4.49
CA LEU A 211 -11.36 1.08 -5.46
C LEU A 211 -11.30 2.56 -5.03
N ASN A 212 -10.10 3.10 -4.94
CA ASN A 212 -9.90 4.54 -4.78
C ASN A 212 -9.20 5.09 -6.03
N ILE A 213 -9.87 6.03 -6.70
CA ILE A 213 -9.42 6.71 -7.92
C ILE A 213 -9.50 8.24 -7.75
N GLN A 214 -9.49 8.73 -6.51
CA GLN A 214 -9.50 10.16 -6.23
C GLN A 214 -8.35 10.88 -6.95
N ASP A 215 -8.59 12.09 -7.42
CA ASP A 215 -7.58 12.97 -8.01
C ASP A 215 -6.80 12.34 -9.19
N CYS A 216 -7.42 11.40 -9.91
CA CYS A 216 -6.90 10.82 -11.16
C CYS A 216 -7.55 11.46 -12.40
N ALA A 217 -6.95 11.34 -13.60
CA ALA A 217 -7.59 11.84 -14.84
C ALA A 217 -8.95 11.20 -15.13
N VAL A 218 -9.16 9.94 -14.72
CA VAL A 218 -10.45 9.24 -14.80
C VAL A 218 -11.59 9.98 -14.09
N THR A 219 -11.27 10.82 -13.10
CA THR A 219 -12.25 11.65 -12.39
C THR A 219 -12.70 12.86 -13.21
N LYS A 220 -11.87 13.34 -14.15
CA LYS A 220 -12.22 14.41 -15.10
C LYS A 220 -13.23 13.93 -16.16
N GLU A 221 -13.18 12.64 -16.50
CA GLU A 221 -14.10 12.00 -17.47
C GLU A 221 -15.23 11.20 -16.81
N ILE A 222 -15.78 11.75 -15.72
CA ILE A 222 -16.67 11.03 -14.81
C ILE A 222 -17.88 10.35 -15.49
N ASN A 223 -18.42 10.91 -16.57
CA ASN A 223 -19.56 10.32 -17.28
C ASN A 223 -19.20 8.99 -17.95
N LYS A 224 -18.00 8.90 -18.54
CA LYS A 224 -17.47 7.64 -19.11
C LYS A 224 -17.19 6.64 -17.99
N THR A 225 -16.61 7.12 -16.90
CA THR A 225 -16.31 6.34 -15.70
C THR A 225 -17.57 5.73 -15.08
N ILE A 226 -18.62 6.52 -14.85
CA ILE A 226 -19.91 6.03 -14.32
C ILE A 226 -20.53 4.97 -15.24
N ARG A 227 -20.50 5.18 -16.57
CA ARG A 227 -21.01 4.18 -17.53
C ARG A 227 -20.28 2.85 -17.43
N LEU A 228 -18.96 2.87 -17.24
CA LEU A 228 -18.18 1.65 -17.00
C LEU A 228 -18.49 1.05 -15.64
N LEU A 229 -18.56 1.86 -14.58
CA LEU A 229 -18.85 1.43 -13.21
C LEU A 229 -20.19 0.72 -13.08
N ARG A 230 -21.19 1.04 -13.91
CA ARG A 230 -22.48 0.32 -13.97
C ARG A 230 -22.35 -1.18 -14.27
N ARG A 231 -21.23 -1.61 -14.85
CA ARG A 231 -20.97 -3.00 -15.22
C ARG A 231 -20.14 -3.76 -14.16
N PHE A 232 -19.79 -3.12 -13.04
CA PHE A 232 -19.03 -3.77 -11.97
C PHE A 232 -19.97 -4.57 -11.06
N ASN A 233 -19.75 -5.88 -11.00
CA ASN A 233 -20.64 -6.79 -10.26
C ASN A 233 -20.26 -6.96 -8.78
N ASN A 234 -19.03 -6.59 -8.42
CA ASN A 234 -18.43 -6.92 -7.12
C ASN A 234 -17.99 -5.70 -6.29
N LEU A 235 -18.05 -4.49 -6.83
CA LEU A 235 -17.52 -3.31 -6.16
C LEU A 235 -18.43 -2.87 -5.00
N GLU A 236 -17.89 -2.83 -3.79
CA GLU A 236 -18.58 -2.45 -2.55
C GLU A 236 -18.20 -1.05 -2.07
N SER A 237 -17.00 -0.58 -2.38
CA SER A 237 -16.50 0.73 -1.98
C SER A 237 -15.83 1.44 -3.16
N LEU A 238 -16.19 2.70 -3.38
CA LEU A 238 -15.63 3.53 -4.43
C LEU A 238 -15.38 4.96 -3.93
N ILE A 239 -14.15 5.42 -4.11
CA ILE A 239 -13.71 6.76 -3.74
C ILE A 239 -13.27 7.49 -5.02
N ILE A 240 -13.90 8.61 -5.36
CA ILE A 240 -13.65 9.36 -6.62
C ILE A 240 -13.20 10.82 -6.36
N GLY A 241 -13.13 11.27 -5.10
CA GLY A 241 -12.60 12.60 -4.76
C GLY A 241 -13.44 13.79 -5.26
N SER A 242 -12.85 14.99 -5.25
CA SER A 242 -13.47 16.26 -5.64
C SER A 242 -13.47 16.50 -7.16
N ALA A 243 -13.89 15.53 -7.97
CA ALA A 243 -14.15 15.85 -9.38
C ALA A 243 -15.30 16.88 -9.48
N SER A 244 -15.04 17.97 -10.21
CA SER A 244 -16.04 18.93 -10.67
C SER A 244 -16.95 18.25 -11.69
N ILE A 245 -17.99 17.58 -11.19
CA ILE A 245 -18.96 16.94 -12.06
C ILE A 245 -19.96 18.00 -12.56
N LYS A 246 -19.82 18.45 -13.81
CA LYS A 246 -20.95 18.96 -14.60
C LYS A 246 -21.60 17.76 -15.29
N LEU A 247 -22.51 17.08 -14.60
CA LEU A 247 -23.31 15.99 -15.18
C LEU A 247 -24.40 16.63 -16.04
N GLU A 248 -24.37 16.40 -17.35
CA GLU A 248 -25.47 16.77 -18.23
C GLU A 248 -26.75 16.03 -17.81
N LYS A 249 -27.89 16.73 -17.90
CA LYS A 249 -29.24 16.21 -17.64
C LYS A 249 -29.62 15.14 -18.67
N SER A 250 -29.01 13.96 -18.66
CA SER A 250 -29.43 12.88 -19.57
C SER A 250 -30.59 12.09 -18.97
N SER A 251 -31.73 12.26 -19.62
CA SER A 251 -33.01 11.59 -19.48
C SER A 251 -32.89 10.05 -19.47
N LYS A 252 -33.79 9.42 -18.70
CA LYS A 252 -34.20 7.99 -18.79
C LYS A 252 -33.06 6.96 -18.85
N SER A 253 -32.58 6.48 -17.70
CA SER A 253 -31.83 5.21 -17.68
C SER A 253 -32.19 4.37 -16.47
N LYS A 254 -32.76 3.18 -16.75
CA LYS A 254 -33.18 2.15 -15.79
C LYS A 254 -32.10 1.91 -14.73
N SER A 255 -32.54 1.85 -13.48
CA SER A 255 -31.78 1.55 -12.27
C SER A 255 -30.99 0.25 -12.44
N VAL A 256 -29.66 0.33 -12.42
CA VAL A 256 -28.78 -0.84 -12.44
C VAL A 256 -28.20 -1.01 -11.05
N LEU A 257 -28.33 -2.23 -10.52
CA LEU A 257 -28.11 -2.62 -9.12
C LEU A 257 -26.62 -2.56 -8.75
N PHE A 258 -26.27 -1.56 -7.93
CA PHE A 258 -24.93 -1.47 -7.35
C PHE A 258 -24.89 -2.20 -6.01
N LYS A 259 -23.96 -3.13 -5.77
CA LYS A 259 -23.61 -3.61 -4.40
C LYS A 259 -22.76 -2.57 -3.62
N LEU A 260 -22.65 -1.36 -4.14
CA LEU A 260 -21.83 -0.29 -3.60
C LEU A 260 -22.40 0.15 -2.25
N LYS A 261 -21.75 -0.25 -1.15
CA LYS A 261 -22.11 0.13 0.21
C LYS A 261 -21.57 1.50 0.58
N ARG A 262 -20.43 1.90 0.01
CA ARG A 262 -19.73 3.15 0.33
C ARG A 262 -19.34 3.94 -0.93
N PHE A 263 -19.77 5.19 -1.00
CA PHE A 263 -19.37 6.16 -2.03
C PHE A 263 -18.85 7.43 -1.39
N VAL A 264 -17.64 7.88 -1.72
CA VAL A 264 -17.03 9.09 -1.13
C VAL A 264 -16.77 10.17 -2.18
N ARG A 265 -17.30 11.37 -1.95
CA ARG A 265 -17.16 12.57 -2.77
C ARG A 265 -17.04 13.85 -1.93
N LYS A 266 -16.56 14.94 -2.53
CA LYS A 266 -16.42 16.29 -1.94
C LYS A 266 -17.39 17.33 -2.56
N ASN A 267 -18.51 16.96 -3.20
CA ASN A 267 -19.45 17.94 -3.78
C ASN A 267 -20.89 17.39 -3.80
N SER A 268 -21.88 18.28 -3.59
CA SER A 268 -23.32 17.96 -3.44
C SER A 268 -23.91 17.24 -4.67
N LEU A 269 -24.74 16.22 -4.42
CA LEU A 269 -25.49 15.43 -5.41
C LEU A 269 -26.89 15.09 -4.86
N GLU A 270 -27.57 16.06 -4.27
CA GLU A 270 -28.87 15.81 -3.60
C GLU A 270 -29.93 15.19 -4.52
N SER A 271 -29.91 15.44 -5.84
CA SER A 271 -30.96 14.96 -6.76
C SER A 271 -30.68 13.64 -7.50
N GLN A 272 -29.52 12.99 -7.33
CA GLN A 272 -29.09 11.88 -8.23
C GLN A 272 -28.69 10.58 -7.53
N CYS A 273 -28.68 10.55 -6.20
CA CYS A 273 -28.38 9.34 -5.42
C CYS A 273 -29.46 8.24 -5.53
N LEU A 274 -30.65 8.60 -6.06
CA LEU A 274 -31.77 7.70 -6.36
C LEU A 274 -31.46 6.57 -7.36
N LYS A 275 -30.28 6.59 -8.01
CA LYS A 275 -29.84 5.55 -8.95
C LYS A 275 -29.02 4.41 -8.32
N PHE A 276 -28.73 4.47 -7.01
CA PHE A 276 -27.92 3.46 -6.30
C PHE A 276 -28.75 2.72 -5.22
N PRO A 277 -29.47 1.65 -5.57
CA PRO A 277 -30.44 1.03 -4.68
C PRO A 277 -29.86 0.30 -3.46
N HIS A 278 -28.56 0.00 -3.39
CA HIS A 278 -27.93 -0.58 -2.19
C HIS A 278 -26.89 0.35 -1.53
N LEU A 279 -26.89 1.64 -1.87
CA LEU A 279 -26.00 2.61 -1.25
C LEU A 279 -26.37 2.78 0.23
N GLN A 280 -25.48 2.36 1.13
CA GLN A 280 -25.71 2.44 2.57
C GLN A 280 -25.11 3.73 3.16
N LYS A 281 -23.93 4.11 2.68
CA LYS A 281 -23.20 5.28 3.15
C LYS A 281 -22.67 6.10 1.97
N LEU A 282 -23.16 7.32 1.89
CA LEU A 282 -22.69 8.35 0.98
C LEU A 282 -21.85 9.34 1.80
N PHE A 283 -20.61 9.58 1.44
CA PHE A 283 -19.77 10.58 2.09
C PHE A 283 -19.68 11.78 1.16
N VAL A 284 -20.16 12.95 1.60
CA VAL A 284 -20.08 14.22 0.87
C VAL A 284 -19.35 15.23 1.76
N ASN A 285 -18.26 15.83 1.28
CA ASN A 285 -17.53 16.87 2.02
C ASN A 285 -17.06 16.43 3.41
N GLY A 286 -16.60 15.18 3.54
CA GLY A 286 -16.21 14.61 4.82
C GLY A 286 -17.37 14.30 5.77
N LYS A 287 -18.62 14.61 5.38
CA LYS A 287 -19.84 14.26 6.13
C LYS A 287 -20.41 12.94 5.62
N VAL A 288 -20.89 12.10 6.54
CA VAL A 288 -21.56 10.84 6.21
C VAL A 288 -23.06 11.07 6.12
N ILE A 289 -23.61 10.85 4.95
CA ILE A 289 -25.04 10.71 4.71
C ILE A 289 -25.32 9.20 4.76
N VAL A 290 -25.85 8.76 5.90
CA VAL A 290 -26.40 7.40 6.02
C VAL A 290 -27.73 7.40 5.27
N ILE A 291 -27.79 6.64 4.18
CA ILE A 291 -29.04 6.50 3.44
C ILE A 291 -29.86 5.46 4.19
N LYS A 292 -30.70 5.92 5.12
CA LYS A 292 -31.76 5.09 5.71
C LYS A 292 -32.81 4.90 4.62
N LYS A 293 -33.08 3.64 4.28
CA LYS A 293 -34.26 3.28 3.51
C LYS A 293 -35.46 3.25 4.43
#